data_AF-A0A537R1W6-F1
#
_entry.id   AF-A0A537R1W6-F1
#
_cell.length_a   1.000
_cell.length_b   1.000
_cell.length_c   1.000
_cell.angle_alpha   90.00
_cell.angle_beta   90.00
_cell.angle_gamma   90.00
#
_symmetry.space_group_name_H-M   'P 1'
#
loop_
_entity.id
_entity.type
_entity.pdbx_description
1 polymer ?
#
loop_
_entity_poly.entity_id
_entity_poly.type
_entity_poly.pdbx_seq_one_letter_code
_entity_poly.pdbx_strand_id
1 'polypeptide(L)'
;GILAVQMPRNFGAPSHLLIAETALSGPWRLKLEHLITPPPVEEPGFYHALLAPQSENIDLWETEYLQVLEGENPVKEWTKGTWLTRYLDALEGQDKAAFEAAYGERVAK
;
A
#
# COMPACT_ATOMS: atom_id res chain seq x y z
N GLY A 1 20.40 -14.52 20.44
CA GLY A 1 20.57 -13.46 19.43
C GLY A 1 19.38 -12.53 19.49
N ILE A 2 19.37 -11.45 18.69
CA ILE A 2 18.24 -10.51 18.61
C ILE A 2 17.76 -10.47 17.15
N LEU A 3 16.46 -10.61 16.94
CA LEU A 3 15.78 -10.32 15.69
C LEU A 3 14.98 -9.03 15.89
N ALA A 4 15.24 -8.01 15.07
CA ALA A 4 14.50 -6.75 15.08
C ALA A 4 14.06 -6.43 13.66
N VAL A 5 12.76 -6.24 13.46
CA VAL A 5 12.14 -6.03 12.15
C VAL A 5 11.09 -4.93 12.26
N GLN A 6 11.01 -4.06 11.26
CA GLN A 6 9.91 -3.13 11.08
C GLN A 6 9.30 -3.38 9.70
N MET A 7 7.97 -3.46 9.64
CA MET A 7 7.20 -3.67 8.41
C MET A 7 6.06 -2.65 8.34
N PRO A 8 5.81 -2.04 7.17
CA PRO A 8 4.64 -1.19 6.98
C PRO A 8 3.37 -2.06 6.89
N ARG A 9 2.34 -1.75 7.70
CA ARG A 9 1.01 -2.37 7.64
C ARG A 9 -0.07 -1.39 7.16
N ASN A 10 0.26 -0.59 6.15
CA ASN A 10 -0.62 0.45 5.59
C ASN A 10 -1.47 -0.03 4.41
N PHE A 11 -1.50 -1.34 4.11
CA PHE A 11 -2.28 -1.90 3.00
C PHE A 11 -3.80 -1.73 3.16
N GLY A 12 -4.28 -1.58 4.40
CA GLY A 12 -5.67 -1.22 4.69
C GLY A 12 -5.96 0.28 4.66
N ALA A 13 -4.95 1.14 4.46
CA ALA A 13 -5.15 2.58 4.42
C ALA A 13 -5.84 3.01 3.10
N PRO A 14 -6.62 4.11 3.10
CA PRO A 14 -7.31 4.59 1.90
C PRO A 14 -6.40 4.76 0.68
N SER A 15 -5.15 5.22 0.89
CA SER A 15 -4.16 5.37 -0.20
C SER A 15 -3.89 4.06 -0.96
N HIS A 16 -3.91 2.91 -0.28
CA HIS A 16 -3.68 1.60 -0.92
C HIS A 16 -4.99 1.01 -1.48
N LEU A 17 -6.08 1.12 -0.73
CA LEU A 17 -7.39 0.62 -1.16
C LEU A 17 -7.87 1.31 -2.44
N LEU A 18 -7.70 2.64 -2.54
CA LEU A 18 -8.12 3.41 -3.70
C LEU A 18 -7.30 3.11 -4.96
N ILE A 19 -6.06 2.61 -4.83
CA ILE A 19 -5.29 2.12 -5.98
C ILE A 19 -5.94 0.86 -6.55
N ALA A 20 -6.27 -0.11 -5.69
CA ALA A 20 -6.94 -1.33 -6.11
C ALA A 20 -8.32 -1.03 -6.73
N GLU A 21 -9.09 -0.12 -6.13
CA GLU A 21 -10.37 0.32 -6.69
C GLU A 21 -10.19 0.99 -8.06
N THR A 22 -9.17 1.84 -8.21
CA THR A 22 -8.85 2.49 -9.50
C THR A 22 -8.48 1.44 -10.55
N ALA A 23 -7.69 0.44 -10.18
CA ALA A 23 -7.31 -0.67 -11.06
C ALA A 23 -8.52 -1.47 -11.53
N LEU A 24 -9.51 -1.69 -10.67
CA LEU A 24 -10.72 -2.47 -10.99
C LEU A 24 -11.80 -1.68 -11.75
N SER A 25 -11.76 -0.35 -11.72
CA SER A 25 -12.85 0.50 -12.22
C SER A 25 -12.61 1.13 -13.59
N GLY A 26 -11.46 0.89 -14.23
CA GLY A 26 -11.07 1.55 -15.48
C GLY A 26 -10.84 0.60 -16.66
N PRO A 27 -10.59 1.16 -17.87
CA PRO A 27 -10.33 0.36 -19.08
C PRO A 27 -9.05 -0.48 -19.00
N TRP A 28 -8.12 -0.12 -18.11
CA TRP A 28 -6.89 -0.84 -17.80
C TRP A 28 -7.09 -2.09 -16.92
N ARG A 29 -8.31 -2.40 -16.46
CA ARG A 29 -8.57 -3.49 -15.51
C ARG A 29 -7.89 -4.81 -15.87
N LEU A 30 -8.08 -5.29 -17.10
CA LEU A 30 -7.50 -6.56 -17.55
C LEU A 30 -5.97 -6.58 -17.48
N LYS A 31 -5.32 -5.41 -17.52
CA LYS A 31 -3.86 -5.26 -17.38
C LYS A 31 -3.42 -5.22 -15.93
N LEU A 32 -4.28 -4.84 -14.98
CA LEU A 32 -3.90 -4.53 -13.60
C LEU A 32 -4.50 -5.44 -12.54
N GLU A 33 -5.62 -6.13 -12.80
CA GLU A 33 -6.33 -6.88 -11.76
C GLU A 33 -5.48 -7.99 -11.12
N HIS A 34 -4.54 -8.57 -11.88
CA HIS A 34 -3.60 -9.58 -11.39
C HIS A 34 -2.56 -9.05 -10.40
N LEU A 35 -2.37 -7.72 -10.31
CA LEU A 35 -1.45 -7.08 -9.35
C LEU A 35 -2.09 -6.89 -7.98
N ILE A 36 -3.41 -7.04 -7.89
CA ILE A 36 -4.15 -6.91 -6.62
C ILE A 36 -3.96 -8.20 -5.85
N THR A 37 -3.07 -8.14 -4.87
CA THR A 37 -2.73 -9.26 -3.98
C THR A 37 -3.17 -8.95 -2.56
N PRO A 38 -3.42 -9.98 -1.72
CA PRO A 38 -3.61 -9.77 -0.30
C PRO A 38 -2.44 -8.99 0.33
N PRO A 39 -2.69 -8.23 1.41
CA PRO A 39 -1.63 -7.59 2.18
C PRO A 39 -0.54 -8.61 2.59
N PRO A 40 0.75 -8.29 2.41
CA PRO A 40 1.84 -9.21 2.77
C PRO A 40 2.19 -9.19 4.26
N VAL A 41 1.58 -8.30 5.06
CA VAL A 41 1.85 -8.13 6.50
C VAL A 41 0.56 -8.39 7.27
N GLU A 42 0.63 -9.34 8.19
CA GLU A 42 -0.49 -9.76 9.04
C GLU A 42 -0.66 -8.87 10.27
N GLU A 43 -1.74 -9.09 11.03
CA GLU A 43 -1.94 -8.45 12.33
C GLU A 43 -0.92 -8.95 13.38
N PRO A 44 -0.60 -8.15 14.42
CA PRO A 44 0.39 -8.50 15.44
C PRO A 44 0.17 -9.88 16.09
N GLY A 45 -1.10 -10.27 16.28
CA GLY A 45 -1.46 -11.56 16.86
C GLY A 45 -0.90 -12.77 16.10
N PHE A 46 -0.79 -12.67 14.77
CA PHE A 46 -0.19 -13.70 13.93
C PHE A 46 1.30 -13.90 14.28
N TYR A 47 2.04 -12.80 14.36
CA TYR A 47 3.48 -12.83 14.65
C TYR A 47 3.77 -13.25 16.09
N HIS A 48 2.95 -12.81 17.05
CA HIS A 48 3.06 -13.27 18.43
C HIS A 48 2.89 -14.79 18.52
N ALA A 49 1.85 -15.35 17.89
CA ALA A 49 1.62 -16.80 17.87
C ALA A 49 2.77 -17.58 17.22
N LEU A 50 3.38 -17.03 16.16
CA LEU A 50 4.49 -17.65 15.45
C LEU A 50 5.81 -17.63 16.23
N LEU A 51 6.11 -16.51 16.89
CA LEU A 51 7.44 -16.24 17.46
C LEU A 51 7.54 -16.53 18.96
N ALA A 52 6.46 -16.37 19.72
CA ALA A 52 6.48 -16.58 21.17
C ALA A 52 6.98 -17.98 21.59
N PRO A 53 6.62 -19.10 20.91
CA PRO A 53 7.14 -20.43 21.28
C PRO A 53 8.65 -20.62 21.07
N GLN A 54 9.28 -19.73 20.31
CA GLN A 54 10.69 -19.82 19.90
C GLN A 54 11.55 -18.73 20.54
N SER A 55 10.96 -17.87 21.38
CA SER A 55 11.60 -16.65 21.91
C SER A 55 11.54 -16.63 23.42
N GLU A 56 12.65 -16.27 24.07
CA GLU A 56 12.68 -16.06 25.53
C GLU A 56 11.94 -14.77 25.94
N ASN A 57 12.06 -13.72 25.10
CA ASN A 57 11.35 -12.46 25.27
C ASN A 57 10.84 -11.99 23.90
N ILE A 58 9.66 -11.38 23.88
CA ILE A 58 9.08 -10.77 22.68
C ILE A 58 8.56 -9.38 23.01
N ASP A 59 8.93 -8.41 22.20
CA ASP A 59 8.37 -7.06 22.21
C ASP A 59 7.77 -6.80 20.84
N LEU A 60 6.48 -6.45 20.82
CA LEU A 60 5.67 -6.32 19.62
C LEU A 60 4.69 -5.18 19.80
N TRP A 61 4.72 -4.23 18.88
CA TRP A 61 3.84 -3.07 18.90
C TRP A 61 3.52 -2.60 17.47
N GLU A 62 2.51 -1.75 17.38
CA GLU A 62 2.21 -0.99 16.17
C GLU A 62 2.29 0.50 16.47
N THR A 63 2.77 1.26 15.49
CA THR A 63 2.80 2.71 15.55
C THR A 63 2.16 3.27 14.29
N GLU A 64 1.15 4.11 14.46
CA GLU A 64 0.59 4.93 13.39
C GLU A 64 1.22 6.32 13.42
N TYR A 65 1.91 6.68 12.35
CA TYR A 65 2.47 8.03 12.17
C TYR A 65 1.52 8.87 11.33
N LEU A 66 1.08 10.01 11.88
CA LEU A 66 0.31 11.00 11.13
C LEU A 66 1.25 11.98 10.43
N GLN A 67 1.09 12.13 9.12
CA GLN A 67 1.92 13.00 8.30
C GLN A 67 1.05 14.07 7.63
N VAL A 68 1.38 15.33 7.88
CA VAL A 68 0.80 16.45 7.14
C VAL A 68 1.58 16.58 5.84
N LEU A 69 0.90 16.40 4.71
CA LEU A 69 1.49 16.47 3.39
C LEU A 69 1.00 17.73 2.66
N GLU A 70 1.87 18.36 1.88
CA GLU A 70 1.62 19.61 1.17
C GLU A 70 1.79 19.45 -0.35
N GLY A 71 1.08 20.26 -1.14
CA GLY A 71 1.11 20.24 -2.60
C GLY A 71 -0.27 20.00 -3.23
N GLU A 72 -0.31 19.88 -4.56
CA GLU A 72 -1.57 19.75 -5.32
C GLU A 72 -2.25 18.38 -5.17
N ASN A 73 -1.46 17.30 -5.20
CA ASN A 73 -1.95 15.93 -4.99
C ASN A 73 -0.99 15.15 -4.06
N PRO A 74 -0.85 15.60 -2.80
CA PRO A 74 0.26 15.19 -1.94
C PRO A 74 0.27 13.68 -1.63
N VAL A 75 -0.91 13.09 -1.40
CA VAL A 75 -1.03 11.64 -1.14
C VAL A 75 -0.69 10.82 -2.39
N LYS A 76 -1.07 11.29 -3.58
CA LYS A 76 -0.76 10.61 -4.84
C LYS A 76 0.76 10.56 -5.06
N GLU A 77 1.44 11.70 -4.92
CA GLU A 77 2.89 11.79 -5.09
C GLU A 77 3.64 10.98 -4.02
N TRP A 78 3.19 11.02 -2.77
CA TRP A 78 3.75 10.18 -1.70
C TRP A 78 3.60 8.68 -2.01
N THR A 79 2.40 8.27 -2.44
CA THR A 79 2.11 6.86 -2.74
C THR A 79 2.82 6.39 -4.02
N LYS A 80 3.16 7.30 -4.94
CA LYS A 80 4.00 7.04 -6.12
C LYS A 80 5.37 6.49 -5.74
N GLY A 81 6.01 7.08 -4.73
CA GLY A 81 7.31 6.61 -4.23
C GLY A 81 7.30 5.26 -3.53
N THR A 82 6.13 4.66 -3.27
CA THR A 82 6.01 3.46 -2.43
C THR A 82 5.23 2.33 -3.10
N TRP A 83 3.98 2.56 -3.51
CA TRP A 83 3.07 1.50 -3.97
C TRP A 83 2.48 1.71 -5.37
N LEU A 84 2.16 2.95 -5.73
CA LEU A 84 1.48 3.27 -6.99
C LEU A 84 2.35 2.95 -8.22
N THR A 85 3.68 3.06 -8.11
CA THR A 85 4.62 2.75 -9.21
C THR A 85 4.45 1.33 -9.75
N ARG A 86 4.15 0.34 -8.89
CA ARG A 86 3.88 -1.05 -9.31
C ARG A 86 2.79 -1.15 -10.37
N TYR A 87 1.76 -0.31 -10.27
CA TYR A 87 0.65 -0.27 -11.24
C TYR A 87 1.00 0.57 -12.47
N LEU A 88 1.71 1.67 -12.26
CA LEU A 88 2.15 2.57 -13.34
C LEU A 88 3.17 1.92 -14.29
N ASP A 89 3.96 0.95 -13.81
CA ASP A 89 4.95 0.24 -14.62
C ASP A 89 4.33 -0.87 -15.49
N ALA A 90 3.11 -1.30 -15.16
CA ALA A 90 2.35 -2.26 -15.97
C ALA A 90 1.52 -1.58 -17.08
N LEU A 91 1.58 -0.25 -17.19
CA LEU A 91 0.84 0.56 -18.16
C LEU A 91 1.78 1.42 -19.01
N GLU A 92 1.31 1.75 -20.21
CA GLU A 92 2.03 2.59 -21.16
C GLU A 92 1.09 3.67 -21.74
N GLY A 93 1.69 4.75 -22.24
CA GLY A 93 0.97 5.80 -22.99
C GLY A 93 -0.23 6.39 -22.25
N GLN A 94 -1.37 6.45 -22.94
CA GLN A 94 -2.60 7.05 -22.42
C GLN A 94 -3.16 6.31 -21.20
N ASP A 95 -3.02 4.99 -21.13
CA ASP A 95 -3.53 4.23 -19.98
C ASP A 95 -2.80 4.61 -18.70
N LYS A 96 -1.48 4.77 -18.75
CA LYS A 96 -0.66 5.19 -17.61
C LYS A 96 -1.08 6.57 -17.10
N ALA A 97 -1.21 7.53 -18.01
CA ALA A 97 -1.61 8.89 -17.67
C ALA A 97 -3.05 8.95 -17.10
N ALA A 98 -3.98 8.23 -17.72
CA ALA A 98 -5.37 8.20 -17.29
C ALA A 98 -5.55 7.45 -15.95
N PHE A 99 -4.79 6.37 -15.70
CA PHE A 99 -4.76 5.70 -14.41
C PHE A 99 -4.24 6.60 -13.30
N GLU A 100 -3.12 7.28 -13.53
CA GLU A 100 -2.53 8.21 -12.55
C GLU A 100 -3.49 9.35 -12.21
N ALA A 101 -4.15 9.94 -13.20
CA ALA A 101 -5.15 10.97 -13.01
C ALA A 101 -6.37 10.48 -12.22
N ALA A 102 -6.92 9.32 -12.60
CA ALA A 102 -8.08 8.73 -11.95
C ALA A 102 -7.81 8.33 -10.49
N TYR A 103 -6.59 7.90 -10.17
CA TYR A 103 -6.18 7.68 -8.78
C TYR A 103 -6.04 9.01 -8.02
N GLY A 104 -5.42 10.02 -8.64
CA GLY A 104 -5.31 11.37 -8.08
C GLY A 104 -6.66 11.96 -7.67
N GLU A 105 -7.66 11.90 -8.55
CA GLU A 105 -9.02 12.38 -8.27
C GLU A 105 -9.71 11.65 -7.11
N ARG A 106 -9.41 10.36 -6.93
CA ARG A 106 -9.99 9.56 -5.83
C ARG A 106 -9.38 9.91 -4.49
N VAL A 107 -8.06 10.09 -4.44
CA VAL A 107 -7.34 10.32 -3.17
C VAL A 107 -7.43 11.77 -2.69
N ALA A 108 -7.89 12.69 -3.55
CA ALA A 108 -8.14 14.08 -3.20
C ALA A 108 -9.50 14.33 -2.51
N LYS A 109 -10.38 13.32 -2.45
CA LYS A 109 -11.69 13.38 -1.78
C LYS A 109 -11.58 12.95 -0.32
#